data_AF-A0A8J7JV35-F1
#
_entry.id   AF-A0A8J7JV35-F1
#
_cell.length_a   1.000
_cell.length_b   1.000
_cell.length_c   1.000
_cell.angle_alpha   90.00
_cell.angle_beta   90.00
_cell.angle_gamma   90.00
#
_symmetry.space_group_name_H-M   'P 1'
#
loop_
_entity.id
_entity.type
_entity.pdbx_description
1 polymer ?
#
loop_
_entity_poly.entity_id
_entity_poly.type
_entity_poly.pdbx_seq_one_letter_code
_entity_poly.pdbx_strand_id
1 'polypeptide(L)'
;MTEGIYILANDVVYDQLIALLNSIEVNVGQKYPISIIPYDDRLERIQEEIKNRNNVEIFTDTLAIKLWKDFCTEIWQTHPDAFKTWQEKGISGLYREGTHHRFGGFEGIFDKFIYLDADILILNSLDYIFEKLEQKDFVVYDFQHKDLSHVYNVNSDKLINIFPQSRLDREIFCSGFYGTKKGLFDAERRKYLLSQLQTGEAEILYKSAPDQTILNYMVMRCSIDSYNFSHHLPETEITGCCVTSPHFEERNNVVYDGENRLTYLHYIGLSANLFTRLCNGENIDFPYRETFLHYRYLHEPEKRPKFTTKPKAYNAPPSFTTKVLRKLGLKIGV
;
A
#
# COMPACT_ATOMS: atom_id res chain seq x y z
N MET A 1 -20.60 16.54 -2.22
CA MET A 1 -19.89 15.26 -2.14
C MET A 1 -18.43 15.59 -1.83
N THR A 2 -17.85 14.98 -0.80
CA THR A 2 -16.46 15.24 -0.40
C THR A 2 -15.50 14.22 -1.03
N GLU A 3 -14.46 14.72 -1.69
CA GLU A 3 -13.37 13.92 -2.26
C GLU A 3 -12.12 14.13 -1.42
N GLY A 4 -11.39 13.06 -1.12
CA GLY A 4 -10.17 13.16 -0.31
C GLY A 4 -9.26 11.95 -0.40
N ILE A 5 -8.14 12.01 0.29
CA ILE A 5 -7.10 10.97 0.26
C ILE A 5 -6.89 10.43 1.66
N TYR A 6 -6.83 9.10 1.80
CA TYR A 6 -6.36 8.45 3.01
C TYR A 6 -4.98 7.86 2.81
N ILE A 7 -4.11 8.04 3.80
CA ILE A 7 -2.75 7.46 3.81
C ILE A 7 -2.56 6.72 5.11
N LEU A 8 -2.18 5.44 5.07
CA LEU A 8 -1.80 4.71 6.28
C LEU A 8 -0.33 4.99 6.62
N ALA A 9 -0.07 5.60 7.77
CA ALA A 9 1.30 5.93 8.18
C ALA A 9 1.50 5.96 9.70
N ASN A 10 2.78 5.90 10.09
CA ASN A 10 3.29 6.22 11.41
C ASN A 10 4.74 6.72 11.28
N ASP A 11 5.39 7.04 12.39
CA ASP A 11 6.74 7.60 12.41
C ASP A 11 7.81 6.66 11.81
N VAL A 12 7.52 5.36 11.65
CA VAL A 12 8.43 4.39 11.02
C VAL A 12 8.56 4.62 9.51
N VAL A 13 7.47 5.05 8.87
CA VAL A 13 7.43 5.36 7.43
C VAL A 13 7.44 6.86 7.17
N TYR A 14 7.89 7.65 8.15
CA TYR A 14 7.88 9.11 8.07
C TYR A 14 8.53 9.63 6.79
N ASP A 15 9.72 9.15 6.43
CA ASP A 15 10.42 9.66 5.25
C ASP A 15 9.63 9.39 3.96
N GLN A 16 8.98 8.24 3.85
CA GLN A 16 8.12 7.93 2.72
C GLN A 16 6.84 8.79 2.72
N LEU A 17 6.22 8.98 3.88
CA LEU A 17 5.07 9.88 4.01
C LEU A 17 5.42 11.31 3.56
N ILE A 18 6.56 11.87 3.97
CA ILE A 18 6.96 13.22 3.53
C ILE A 18 7.14 13.27 2.02
N ALA A 19 7.81 12.26 1.43
CA ALA A 19 7.98 12.19 -0.01
C ALA A 19 6.62 12.09 -0.74
N LEU A 20 5.69 11.28 -0.24
CA LEU A 20 4.33 11.16 -0.77
C LEU A 20 3.57 12.49 -0.69
N LEU A 21 3.51 13.12 0.48
CA LEU A 21 2.83 14.41 0.67
C LEU A 21 3.38 15.49 -0.26
N ASN A 22 4.72 15.58 -0.39
CA ASN A 22 5.36 16.52 -1.29
C ASN A 22 5.10 16.21 -2.77
N SER A 23 5.02 14.92 -3.14
CA SER A 23 4.66 14.52 -4.50
C SER A 23 3.21 14.87 -4.85
N ILE A 24 2.28 14.72 -3.92
CA ILE A 24 0.89 15.16 -4.06
C ILE A 24 0.85 16.69 -4.22
N GLU A 25 1.56 17.42 -3.36
CA GLU A 25 1.62 18.88 -3.40
C GLU A 25 2.08 19.40 -4.78
N VAL A 26 3.14 18.81 -5.34
CA VAL A 26 3.69 19.23 -6.64
C VAL A 26 2.77 18.85 -7.81
N ASN A 27 2.14 17.66 -7.77
CA ASN A 27 1.49 17.07 -8.94
C ASN A 27 -0.03 17.19 -8.95
N VAL A 28 -0.63 17.42 -7.78
CA VAL A 28 -2.08 17.51 -7.57
C VAL A 28 -2.46 18.83 -6.89
N GLY A 29 -1.52 19.44 -6.15
CA GLY A 29 -1.78 20.63 -5.35
C GLY A 29 -2.56 20.33 -4.07
N GLN A 30 -3.22 21.35 -3.52
CA GLN A 30 -4.02 21.23 -2.29
C GLN A 30 -5.50 20.95 -2.57
N LYS A 31 -5.84 20.46 -3.78
CA LYS A 31 -7.23 20.24 -4.21
C LYS A 31 -7.97 19.25 -3.31
N TYR A 32 -7.30 18.17 -2.90
CA TYR A 32 -7.89 17.12 -2.07
C TYR A 32 -7.36 17.22 -0.63
N PRO A 33 -8.24 17.26 0.39
CA PRO A 33 -7.85 17.05 1.78
C PRO A 33 -7.26 15.64 1.96
N ILE A 34 -6.29 15.53 2.86
CA ILE A 34 -5.57 14.30 3.17
C ILE A 34 -5.79 13.97 4.64
N SER A 35 -6.21 12.75 4.93
CA SER A 35 -6.33 12.23 6.30
C SER A 35 -5.38 11.05 6.49
N ILE A 36 -4.43 11.19 7.41
CA ILE A 36 -3.47 10.15 7.75
C ILE A 36 -4.10 9.19 8.75
N ILE A 37 -4.32 7.96 8.33
CA ILE A 37 -4.77 6.87 9.19
C ILE A 37 -3.56 6.36 9.99
N PRO A 38 -3.59 6.38 11.32
CA PRO A 38 -2.51 5.84 12.13
C PRO A 38 -2.33 4.33 11.93
N TYR A 39 -1.12 3.90 11.57
CA TYR A 39 -0.77 2.48 11.65
C TYR A 39 -0.72 2.01 13.12
N ASP A 40 -0.16 2.84 13.99
CA ASP A 40 -0.13 2.69 15.45
C ASP A 40 0.08 4.07 16.12
N ASP A 41 0.31 4.08 17.43
CA ASP A 41 0.37 5.31 18.25
C ASP A 41 1.67 6.12 18.05
N ARG A 42 2.63 5.67 17.22
CA ARG A 42 3.88 6.39 16.97
C ARG A 42 3.67 7.49 15.94
N LEU A 43 3.20 8.65 16.39
CA LEU A 43 2.79 9.75 15.51
C LEU A 43 3.45 11.10 15.82
N GLU A 44 4.40 11.15 16.76
CA GLU A 44 4.97 12.41 17.24
C GLU A 44 5.58 13.24 16.11
N ARG A 45 6.35 12.59 15.21
CA ARG A 45 7.00 13.29 14.08
C ARG A 45 5.98 13.73 13.05
N ILE A 46 5.01 12.86 12.73
CA ILE A 46 3.93 13.20 11.79
C ILE A 46 3.11 14.37 12.31
N GLN A 47 2.72 14.36 13.60
CA GLN A 47 1.95 15.43 14.21
C GLN A 47 2.68 16.77 14.16
N GLU A 48 4.01 16.78 14.33
CA GLU A 48 4.79 18.01 14.20
C GLU A 48 4.83 18.50 12.74
N GLU A 49 5.07 17.60 11.78
CA GLU A 49 5.10 17.93 10.36
C GLU A 49 3.79 18.59 9.88
N ILE A 50 2.66 17.96 10.19
CA ILE A 50 1.37 18.39 9.60
C ILE A 50 0.87 19.72 10.16
N LYS A 51 1.43 20.25 11.25
CA LYS A 51 1.12 21.61 11.73
C LYS A 51 1.38 22.67 10.66
N ASN A 52 2.31 22.40 9.75
CA ASN A 52 2.67 23.27 8.65
C ASN A 52 1.86 23.00 7.37
N ARG A 53 0.87 22.09 7.42
CA ARG A 53 0.06 21.66 6.27
C ARG A 53 -1.43 21.81 6.57
N ASN A 54 -2.06 22.82 6.00
CA ASN A 54 -3.48 23.15 6.23
C ASN A 54 -4.47 22.13 5.66
N ASN A 55 -4.07 21.30 4.69
CA ASN A 55 -4.90 20.31 4.02
C ASN A 55 -4.64 18.87 4.49
N VAL A 56 -3.87 18.68 5.57
CA VAL A 56 -3.50 17.36 6.10
C VAL A 56 -3.88 17.24 7.57
N GLU A 57 -4.61 16.19 7.93
CA GLU A 57 -5.00 15.91 9.31
C GLU A 57 -4.75 14.45 9.71
N ILE A 58 -4.77 14.16 11.01
CA ILE A 58 -4.77 12.78 11.53
C ILE A 58 -6.21 12.27 11.58
N PHE A 59 -6.42 11.04 11.13
CA PHE A 59 -7.69 10.33 11.31
C PHE A 59 -7.91 9.99 12.78
N THR A 60 -8.94 10.57 13.40
CA THR A 60 -9.19 10.43 14.84
C THR A 60 -10.35 9.50 15.21
N ASP A 61 -11.03 8.88 14.22
CA ASP A 61 -12.16 7.98 14.50
C ASP A 61 -11.67 6.61 15.00
N THR A 62 -11.47 6.52 16.32
CA THR A 62 -11.03 5.31 16.99
C THR A 62 -12.09 4.19 16.97
N LEU A 63 -13.37 4.53 16.81
CA LEU A 63 -14.44 3.54 16.69
C LEU A 63 -14.38 2.85 15.33
N ALA A 64 -14.13 3.60 14.25
CA ALA A 64 -13.88 3.03 12.93
C ALA A 64 -12.65 2.12 12.92
N ILE A 65 -11.53 2.57 13.52
CA ILE A 65 -10.32 1.74 13.65
C ILE A 65 -10.63 0.44 14.38
N LYS A 66 -11.31 0.53 15.54
CA LYS A 66 -11.68 -0.64 16.34
C LYS A 66 -12.60 -1.60 15.57
N LEU A 67 -13.63 -1.07 14.91
CA LEU A 67 -14.57 -1.85 14.10
C LEU A 67 -13.82 -2.72 13.07
N TRP A 68 -12.91 -2.11 12.31
CA TRP A 68 -12.19 -2.81 11.24
C TRP A 68 -11.12 -3.74 11.77
N LYS A 69 -10.46 -3.40 12.88
CA LYS A 69 -9.55 -4.30 13.58
C LYS A 69 -10.29 -5.56 14.07
N ASP A 70 -11.44 -5.39 14.72
CA ASP A 70 -12.24 -6.50 15.24
C ASP A 70 -12.73 -7.38 14.09
N PHE A 71 -13.30 -6.77 13.04
CA PHE A 71 -13.76 -7.48 11.85
C PHE A 71 -12.64 -8.30 11.18
N CYS A 72 -11.47 -7.71 10.96
CA CYS A 72 -10.33 -8.44 10.38
C CYS A 72 -9.82 -9.54 11.31
N THR A 73 -9.85 -9.33 12.62
CA THR A 73 -9.50 -10.36 13.60
C THR A 73 -10.47 -11.54 13.50
N GLU A 74 -11.78 -11.28 13.43
CA GLU A 74 -12.80 -12.31 13.24
C GLU A 74 -12.58 -13.08 11.93
N ILE A 75 -12.27 -12.39 10.81
CA ILE A 75 -11.91 -13.04 9.55
C ILE A 75 -10.74 -14.02 9.75
N TRP A 76 -9.63 -13.56 10.34
CA TRP A 76 -8.45 -14.42 10.51
C TRP A 76 -8.67 -15.56 11.50
N GLN A 77 -9.61 -15.43 12.44
CA GLN A 77 -10.00 -16.52 13.34
C GLN A 77 -10.73 -17.64 12.59
N THR A 78 -11.38 -17.35 11.46
CA THR A 78 -11.99 -18.39 10.60
C THR A 78 -10.97 -19.14 9.75
N HIS A 79 -9.75 -18.63 9.61
CA HIS A 79 -8.72 -19.27 8.80
C HIS A 79 -8.15 -20.51 9.53
N PRO A 80 -8.01 -21.68 8.86
CA PRO A 80 -7.69 -22.95 9.52
C PRO A 80 -6.38 -22.96 10.32
N ASP A 81 -5.35 -22.26 9.84
CA ASP A 81 -4.01 -22.30 10.44
C ASP A 81 -3.26 -20.95 10.47
N ALA A 82 -3.93 -19.80 10.25
CA ALA A 82 -3.24 -18.52 10.12
C ALA A 82 -2.51 -18.12 11.41
N PHE A 83 -3.21 -18.05 12.54
CA PHE A 83 -2.62 -17.74 13.83
C PHE A 83 -1.52 -18.72 14.23
N LYS A 84 -1.70 -20.02 13.96
CA LYS A 84 -0.67 -21.04 14.18
C LYS A 84 0.59 -20.73 13.35
N THR A 85 0.41 -20.48 12.06
CA THR A 85 1.52 -20.15 11.13
C THR A 85 2.27 -18.90 11.58
N TRP A 86 1.56 -17.88 12.05
CA TRP A 86 2.17 -16.65 12.54
C TRP A 86 2.89 -16.84 13.87
N GLN A 87 2.30 -17.61 14.80
CA GLN A 87 2.91 -17.97 16.07
C GLN A 87 4.23 -18.74 15.88
N GLU A 88 4.28 -19.68 14.94
CA GLU A 88 5.51 -20.41 14.58
C GLU A 88 6.61 -19.50 14.03
N LYS A 89 6.24 -18.34 13.48
CA LYS A 89 7.16 -17.27 13.04
C LYS A 89 7.48 -16.25 14.13
N GLY A 90 7.03 -16.46 15.36
CA GLY A 90 7.25 -15.56 16.50
C GLY A 90 6.37 -14.31 16.50
N ILE A 91 5.29 -14.29 15.72
CA ILE A 91 4.32 -13.21 15.71
C ILE A 91 3.22 -13.53 16.72
N SER A 92 2.97 -12.61 17.64
CA SER A 92 1.84 -12.70 18.58
C SER A 92 0.62 -12.00 17.99
N GLY A 93 -0.54 -12.64 18.05
CA GLY A 93 -1.80 -12.06 17.60
C GLY A 93 -1.89 -11.90 16.07
N LEU A 94 -2.63 -10.87 15.64
CA LEU A 94 -2.90 -10.61 14.24
C LEU A 94 -1.65 -10.06 13.54
N TYR A 95 -1.18 -10.77 12.51
CA TYR A 95 0.00 -10.33 11.76
C TYR A 95 -0.26 -9.00 11.05
N ARG A 96 0.65 -8.04 11.24
CA ARG A 96 0.55 -6.67 10.67
C ARG A 96 -0.79 -5.99 10.97
N GLU A 97 -1.31 -6.16 12.20
CA GLU A 97 -2.59 -5.61 12.65
C GLU A 97 -2.89 -4.18 12.15
N GLY A 98 -1.94 -3.25 12.30
CA GLY A 98 -2.09 -1.86 11.88
C GLY A 98 -2.39 -1.65 10.39
N THR A 99 -2.07 -2.61 9.52
CA THR A 99 -2.44 -2.55 8.08
C THR A 99 -3.95 -2.52 7.87
N HIS A 100 -4.73 -3.10 8.78
CA HIS A 100 -6.18 -3.14 8.68
C HIS A 100 -6.87 -1.82 9.01
N HIS A 101 -6.17 -0.89 9.67
CA HIS A 101 -6.72 0.43 9.98
C HIS A 101 -7.09 1.21 8.72
N ARG A 102 -6.47 0.89 7.56
CA ARG A 102 -6.81 1.47 6.26
C ARG A 102 -8.30 1.39 5.91
N PHE A 103 -8.98 0.35 6.37
CA PHE A 103 -10.41 0.17 6.13
C PHE A 103 -11.27 1.18 6.90
N GLY A 104 -10.71 1.89 7.89
CA GLY A 104 -11.34 3.05 8.53
C GLY A 104 -11.79 4.11 7.52
N GLY A 105 -11.15 4.20 6.34
CA GLY A 105 -11.60 5.07 5.25
C GLY A 105 -13.03 4.79 4.78
N PHE A 106 -13.54 3.56 4.91
CA PHE A 106 -14.95 3.23 4.60
C PHE A 106 -15.95 3.85 5.57
N GLU A 107 -15.51 4.25 6.77
CA GLU A 107 -16.34 4.93 7.78
C GLU A 107 -16.02 6.43 7.87
N GLY A 108 -14.92 6.87 7.25
CA GLY A 108 -14.36 8.21 7.37
C GLY A 108 -15.18 9.33 6.72
N ILE A 109 -14.60 10.52 6.60
CA ILE A 109 -15.34 11.75 6.25
C ILE A 109 -15.54 12.01 4.75
N PHE A 110 -14.77 11.34 3.88
CA PHE A 110 -14.84 11.52 2.43
C PHE A 110 -15.86 10.59 1.78
N ASP A 111 -16.84 11.15 1.05
CA ASP A 111 -17.83 10.37 0.29
C ASP A 111 -17.17 9.49 -0.78
N LYS A 112 -16.14 10.03 -1.45
CA LYS A 112 -15.23 9.33 -2.36
C LYS A 112 -13.81 9.56 -1.91
N PHE A 113 -12.99 8.52 -1.95
CA PHE A 113 -11.61 8.64 -1.54
C PHE A 113 -10.67 7.80 -2.38
N ILE A 114 -9.41 8.23 -2.41
CA ILE A 114 -8.29 7.41 -2.84
C ILE A 114 -7.48 7.03 -1.60
N TYR A 115 -7.18 5.75 -1.47
CA TYR A 115 -6.23 5.25 -0.50
C TYR A 115 -4.85 5.10 -1.14
N LEU A 116 -3.81 5.50 -0.41
CA LEU A 116 -2.41 5.37 -0.80
C LEU A 116 -1.59 4.74 0.35
N ASP A 117 -0.77 3.73 0.06
CA ASP A 117 0.30 3.33 0.96
C ASP A 117 1.38 4.43 1.02
N ALA A 118 2.02 4.59 2.18
CA ALA A 118 2.99 5.66 2.42
C ALA A 118 4.24 5.59 1.52
N ASP A 119 4.55 4.43 0.94
CA ASP A 119 5.66 4.19 0.02
C ASP A 119 5.27 4.34 -1.46
N ILE A 120 4.24 5.15 -1.72
CA ILE A 120 3.89 5.65 -3.06
C ILE A 120 4.43 7.07 -3.26
N LEU A 121 4.73 7.41 -4.51
CA LEU A 121 4.81 8.80 -4.99
C LEU A 121 3.72 9.04 -6.02
N ILE A 122 2.95 10.12 -5.85
CA ILE A 122 2.01 10.58 -6.87
C ILE A 122 2.77 11.41 -7.88
N LEU A 123 2.68 10.99 -9.14
CA LEU A 123 3.43 11.57 -10.23
C LEU A 123 2.52 12.17 -11.30
N ASN A 124 1.19 12.10 -11.19
CA ASN A 124 0.28 12.77 -12.14
C ASN A 124 -1.00 13.20 -11.43
N SER A 125 -1.92 13.83 -12.17
CA SER A 125 -3.26 14.15 -11.66
C SER A 125 -4.00 12.90 -11.21
N LEU A 126 -4.81 13.03 -10.16
CA LEU A 126 -5.72 11.99 -9.68
C LEU A 126 -7.17 12.21 -10.11
N ASP A 127 -7.44 13.29 -10.85
CA ASP A 127 -8.81 13.71 -11.21
C ASP A 127 -9.57 12.61 -11.96
N TYR A 128 -8.92 11.95 -12.91
CA TYR A 128 -9.54 10.90 -13.71
C TYR A 128 -9.91 9.65 -12.89
N ILE A 129 -9.28 9.44 -11.72
CA ILE A 129 -9.66 8.38 -10.77
C ILE A 129 -10.99 8.74 -10.08
N PHE A 130 -11.10 9.98 -9.59
CA PHE A 130 -12.33 10.48 -8.97
C PHE A 130 -13.49 10.56 -9.97
N GLU A 131 -13.23 11.02 -11.19
CA GLU A 131 -14.22 11.01 -12.28
C GLU A 131 -14.72 9.59 -12.58
N LYS A 132 -13.84 8.58 -12.53
CA LYS A 132 -14.24 7.19 -12.73
C LYS A 132 -15.12 6.67 -11.59
N LEU A 133 -14.96 7.18 -10.37
CA LEU A 133 -15.82 6.86 -9.22
C LEU A 133 -17.25 7.44 -9.33
N GLU A 134 -17.54 8.31 -10.31
CA GLU A 134 -18.93 8.64 -10.66
C GLU A 134 -19.68 7.45 -11.26
N GLN A 135 -18.95 6.56 -11.94
CA GLN A 135 -19.52 5.46 -12.72
C GLN A 135 -19.29 4.10 -12.06
N LYS A 136 -18.29 4.01 -11.17
CA LYS A 136 -17.77 2.77 -10.58
C LYS A 136 -17.69 2.90 -9.07
N ASP A 137 -17.72 1.76 -8.39
CA ASP A 137 -17.67 1.73 -6.92
C ASP A 137 -16.25 1.50 -6.38
N PHE A 138 -15.40 0.90 -7.21
CA PHE A 138 -14.02 0.62 -6.87
C PHE A 138 -13.14 0.81 -8.10
N VAL A 139 -12.03 1.52 -7.97
CA VAL A 139 -11.15 1.88 -9.07
C VAL A 139 -9.72 1.58 -8.67
N VAL A 140 -8.98 0.91 -9.55
CA VAL A 140 -7.56 0.59 -9.35
C VAL A 140 -6.79 0.90 -10.62
N TYR A 141 -5.48 1.01 -10.49
CA TYR A 141 -4.59 1.09 -11.63
C TYR A 141 -3.28 0.36 -11.37
N ASP A 142 -3.31 -0.96 -11.48
CA ASP A 142 -2.14 -1.80 -11.26
C ASP A 142 -2.16 -3.07 -12.13
N PHE A 143 -1.12 -3.88 -11.99
CA PHE A 143 -0.93 -5.12 -12.75
C PHE A 143 -0.90 -6.38 -11.88
N GLN A 144 -1.40 -6.31 -10.65
CA GLN A 144 -1.42 -7.45 -9.72
C GLN A 144 -2.22 -8.64 -10.27
N HIS A 145 -3.20 -8.39 -11.15
CA HIS A 145 -3.94 -9.42 -11.91
C HIS A 145 -3.05 -10.41 -12.67
N LYS A 146 -1.78 -10.07 -12.93
CA LYS A 146 -0.82 -10.97 -13.57
C LYS A 146 -0.25 -12.03 -12.62
N ASP A 147 -0.44 -11.89 -11.30
CA ASP A 147 0.07 -12.82 -10.30
C ASP A 147 -0.88 -12.98 -9.11
N LEU A 148 -1.58 -14.12 -9.08
CA LEU A 148 -2.51 -14.49 -8.02
C LEU A 148 -1.83 -14.86 -6.69
N SER A 149 -0.55 -15.28 -6.73
CA SER A 149 0.13 -15.91 -5.60
C SER A 149 0.41 -14.95 -4.43
N HIS A 150 0.28 -13.65 -4.68
CA HIS A 150 0.40 -12.58 -3.68
C HIS A 150 -0.94 -12.06 -3.15
N VAL A 151 -2.07 -12.60 -3.63
CA VAL A 151 -3.42 -12.21 -3.21
C VAL A 151 -4.19 -13.36 -2.60
N TYR A 152 -4.10 -14.56 -3.19
CA TYR A 152 -4.80 -15.75 -2.73
C TYR A 152 -3.87 -16.96 -2.54
N ASN A 153 -4.33 -17.93 -1.74
CA ASN A 153 -3.74 -19.25 -1.65
C ASN A 153 -4.09 -20.07 -2.90
N VAL A 154 -3.25 -19.97 -3.92
CA VAL A 154 -3.42 -20.67 -5.21
C VAL A 154 -3.36 -22.20 -5.12
N ASN A 155 -2.94 -22.75 -3.97
CA ASN A 155 -2.91 -24.19 -3.73
C ASN A 155 -4.24 -24.72 -3.17
N SER A 156 -5.21 -23.86 -2.85
CA SER A 156 -6.53 -24.31 -2.40
C SER A 156 -7.46 -24.53 -3.59
N ASP A 157 -7.92 -25.77 -3.78
CA ASP A 157 -8.90 -26.12 -4.81
C ASP A 157 -10.23 -25.35 -4.65
N LYS A 158 -10.49 -24.77 -3.47
CA LYS A 158 -11.66 -23.92 -3.24
C LYS A 158 -11.60 -22.61 -4.01
N LEU A 159 -10.42 -22.09 -4.33
CA LEU A 159 -10.27 -20.78 -4.97
C LEU A 159 -11.07 -20.69 -6.27
N ILE A 160 -10.89 -21.66 -7.16
CA ILE A 160 -11.59 -21.70 -8.46
C ILE A 160 -13.08 -22.03 -8.34
N ASN A 161 -13.49 -22.67 -7.23
CA ASN A 161 -14.88 -22.98 -6.94
C ASN A 161 -15.63 -21.74 -6.41
N ILE A 162 -14.94 -20.85 -5.70
CA ILE A 162 -15.49 -19.61 -5.14
C ILE A 162 -15.46 -18.49 -6.18
N PHE A 163 -14.34 -18.36 -6.89
CA PHE A 163 -14.14 -17.34 -7.91
C PHE A 163 -13.80 -17.99 -9.25
N PRO A 164 -14.60 -17.77 -10.32
CA PRO A 164 -14.29 -18.30 -11.63
C PRO A 164 -12.98 -17.68 -12.16
N GLN A 165 -12.23 -18.47 -12.93
CA GLN A 165 -10.91 -18.07 -13.46
C GLN A 165 -10.94 -16.71 -14.18
N SER A 166 -12.00 -16.44 -14.95
CA SER A 166 -12.16 -15.18 -15.67
C SER A 166 -12.17 -13.93 -14.78
N ARG A 167 -12.59 -14.07 -13.52
CA ARG A 167 -12.53 -12.99 -12.53
C ARG A 167 -11.15 -12.93 -11.87
N LEU A 168 -10.55 -14.08 -11.56
CA LEU A 168 -9.19 -14.16 -11.00
C LEU A 168 -8.15 -13.51 -11.92
N ASP A 169 -8.27 -13.70 -13.24
CA ASP A 169 -7.35 -13.14 -14.24
C ASP A 169 -7.46 -11.61 -14.42
N ARG A 170 -8.53 -10.99 -13.89
CA ARG A 170 -8.87 -9.60 -14.21
C ARG A 170 -9.07 -8.70 -13.00
N GLU A 171 -9.67 -9.22 -11.94
CA GLU A 171 -10.23 -8.39 -10.87
C GLU A 171 -9.31 -8.24 -9.68
N ILE A 172 -8.27 -9.07 -9.51
CA ILE A 172 -7.37 -8.91 -8.36
C ILE A 172 -6.47 -7.68 -8.54
N PHE A 173 -6.11 -7.05 -7.43
CA PHE A 173 -5.40 -5.77 -7.39
C PHE A 173 -4.45 -5.66 -6.20
N CYS A 174 -3.53 -4.71 -6.29
CA CYS A 174 -2.64 -4.34 -5.19
C CYS A 174 -3.38 -3.40 -4.22
N SER A 175 -3.34 -3.65 -2.91
CA SER A 175 -4.05 -2.82 -1.92
C SER A 175 -3.36 -1.48 -1.61
N GLY A 176 -2.24 -1.18 -2.26
CA GLY A 176 -1.49 0.06 -2.02
C GLY A 176 -2.08 1.30 -2.70
N PHE A 177 -2.85 1.14 -3.78
CA PHE A 177 -3.54 2.23 -4.47
C PHE A 177 -4.94 1.79 -4.88
N TYR A 178 -5.97 2.46 -4.39
CA TYR A 178 -7.34 2.27 -4.88
C TYR A 178 -8.20 3.50 -4.63
N GLY A 179 -9.15 3.77 -5.51
CA GLY A 179 -10.25 4.71 -5.34
C GLY A 179 -11.53 3.99 -4.99
N THR A 180 -12.32 4.51 -4.04
CA THR A 180 -13.62 3.95 -3.68
C THR A 180 -14.51 4.95 -2.93
N LYS A 181 -15.60 4.47 -2.33
CA LYS A 181 -16.65 5.27 -1.69
C LYS A 181 -16.80 4.89 -0.22
N LYS A 182 -17.19 5.88 0.59
CA LYS A 182 -17.64 5.64 1.96
C LYS A 182 -18.81 4.67 1.98
N GLY A 183 -18.87 3.83 3.01
CA GLY A 183 -20.01 2.95 3.27
C GLY A 183 -20.13 1.76 2.32
N LEU A 184 -19.13 1.52 1.45
CA LEU A 184 -19.17 0.42 0.48
C LEU A 184 -19.36 -0.96 1.13
N PHE A 185 -18.83 -1.12 2.35
CA PHE A 185 -18.90 -2.35 3.14
C PHE A 185 -19.65 -2.13 4.44
N ASP A 186 -20.97 -1.91 4.34
CA ASP A 186 -21.86 -1.77 5.49
C ASP A 186 -21.91 -3.02 6.40
N ALA A 187 -22.64 -2.91 7.51
CA ALA A 187 -22.76 -3.97 8.50
C ALA A 187 -23.33 -5.28 7.92
N GLU A 188 -24.29 -5.21 7.01
CA GLU A 188 -24.91 -6.40 6.40
C GLU A 188 -23.93 -7.11 5.46
N ARG A 189 -23.18 -6.35 4.65
CA ARG A 189 -22.11 -6.89 3.80
C ARG A 189 -21.01 -7.53 4.64
N ARG A 190 -20.56 -6.88 5.72
CA ARG A 190 -19.55 -7.46 6.64
C ARG A 190 -20.05 -8.76 7.26
N LYS A 191 -21.29 -8.82 7.73
CA LYS A 191 -21.91 -10.03 8.27
C LYS A 191 -22.00 -11.14 7.21
N TYR A 192 -22.41 -10.81 5.99
CA TYR A 192 -22.43 -11.75 4.87
C TYR A 192 -21.04 -12.31 4.58
N LEU A 193 -20.03 -11.45 4.42
CA LEU A 193 -18.64 -11.86 4.17
C LEU A 193 -18.12 -12.81 5.25
N LEU A 194 -18.34 -12.47 6.52
CA LEU A 194 -17.93 -13.33 7.63
C LEU A 194 -18.63 -14.69 7.58
N SER A 195 -19.92 -14.74 7.24
CA SER A 195 -20.65 -16.01 7.11
C SER A 195 -20.06 -16.91 6.02
N GLN A 196 -19.61 -16.34 4.89
CA GLN A 196 -19.01 -17.12 3.81
C GLN A 196 -17.62 -17.64 4.21
N LEU A 197 -16.81 -16.80 4.85
CA LEU A 197 -15.50 -17.19 5.38
C LEU A 197 -15.60 -18.33 6.41
N GLN A 198 -16.62 -18.28 7.28
CA GLN A 198 -16.93 -19.33 8.26
C GLN A 198 -17.34 -20.67 7.61
N THR A 199 -17.88 -20.68 6.40
CA THR A 199 -18.14 -21.93 5.65
C THR A 199 -16.88 -22.56 5.05
N GLY A 200 -15.71 -21.98 5.33
CA GLY A 200 -14.41 -22.50 4.92
C GLY A 200 -13.82 -21.81 3.70
N GLU A 201 -14.40 -20.69 3.24
CA GLU A 201 -13.79 -19.85 2.19
C GLU A 201 -12.50 -19.18 2.70
N ALA A 202 -12.32 -19.01 4.02
CA ALA A 202 -11.13 -18.39 4.60
C ALA A 202 -9.80 -19.08 4.21
N GLU A 203 -9.83 -20.35 3.80
CA GLU A 203 -8.67 -21.12 3.33
C GLU A 203 -7.99 -20.51 2.09
N ILE A 204 -8.73 -19.72 1.29
CA ILE A 204 -8.18 -19.09 0.09
C ILE A 204 -7.39 -17.81 0.42
N LEU A 205 -7.44 -17.31 1.65
CA LEU A 205 -6.79 -16.06 2.01
C LEU A 205 -5.26 -16.24 2.09
N TYR A 206 -4.54 -15.24 1.59
CA TYR A 206 -3.08 -15.25 1.56
C TYR A 206 -2.48 -14.66 2.84
N LYS A 207 -1.95 -15.53 3.72
CA LYS A 207 -1.43 -15.20 5.06
C LYS A 207 -0.28 -14.18 5.11
N SER A 208 0.40 -13.89 4.00
CA SER A 208 1.58 -12.99 4.00
C SER A 208 1.26 -11.55 3.59
N ALA A 209 0.07 -11.30 3.02
CA ALA A 209 -0.44 -9.96 2.74
C ALA A 209 -1.85 -9.81 3.35
N PRO A 210 -1.94 -9.72 4.69
CA PRO A 210 -3.18 -9.99 5.41
C PRO A 210 -4.30 -8.97 5.12
N ASP A 211 -3.96 -7.73 4.81
CA ASP A 211 -4.90 -6.69 4.39
C ASP A 211 -5.32 -6.84 2.92
N GLN A 212 -4.35 -7.07 2.02
CA GLN A 212 -4.60 -7.17 0.57
C GLN A 212 -5.55 -8.30 0.23
N THR A 213 -5.36 -9.48 0.82
CA THR A 213 -6.20 -10.65 0.56
C THR A 213 -7.64 -10.44 1.03
N ILE A 214 -7.82 -9.78 2.18
CA ILE A 214 -9.14 -9.43 2.72
C ILE A 214 -9.82 -8.44 1.78
N LEU A 215 -9.14 -7.37 1.38
CA LEU A 215 -9.74 -6.34 0.53
C LEU A 215 -10.15 -6.91 -0.84
N ASN A 216 -9.30 -7.72 -1.47
CA ASN A 216 -9.63 -8.41 -2.72
C ASN A 216 -10.84 -9.35 -2.53
N TYR A 217 -10.84 -10.16 -1.46
CA TYR A 217 -11.98 -11.03 -1.13
C TYR A 217 -13.27 -10.22 -0.95
N MET A 218 -13.23 -9.12 -0.20
CA MET A 218 -14.38 -8.26 0.04
C MET A 218 -14.96 -7.69 -1.25
N VAL A 219 -14.10 -7.13 -2.12
CA VAL A 219 -14.51 -6.57 -3.42
C VAL A 219 -15.10 -7.66 -4.32
N MET A 220 -14.40 -8.79 -4.45
CA MET A 220 -14.83 -9.86 -5.36
C MET A 220 -16.07 -10.60 -4.86
N ARG A 221 -16.14 -10.94 -3.57
CA ARG A 221 -17.25 -11.71 -2.99
C ARG A 221 -18.54 -10.91 -2.93
N CYS A 222 -18.45 -9.60 -2.72
CA CYS A 222 -19.59 -8.69 -2.77
C CYS A 222 -19.98 -8.25 -4.20
N SER A 223 -19.26 -8.73 -5.23
CA SER A 223 -19.47 -8.34 -6.64
C SER A 223 -19.51 -6.82 -6.82
N ILE A 224 -18.59 -6.12 -6.17
CA ILE A 224 -18.45 -4.67 -6.31
C ILE A 224 -18.11 -4.33 -7.76
N ASP A 225 -18.74 -3.29 -8.32
CA ASP A 225 -18.45 -2.83 -9.68
C ASP A 225 -17.06 -2.16 -9.73
N SER A 226 -16.04 -2.99 -9.98
CA SER A 226 -14.65 -2.61 -10.00
C SER A 226 -14.16 -2.27 -11.41
N TYR A 227 -13.22 -1.34 -11.49
CA TYR A 227 -12.61 -0.90 -12.74
C TYR A 227 -11.11 -0.78 -12.57
N ASN A 228 -10.35 -1.56 -13.34
CA ASN A 228 -8.90 -1.41 -13.43
C ASN A 228 -8.54 -0.67 -14.73
N PHE A 229 -7.88 0.48 -14.62
CA PHE A 229 -7.42 1.24 -15.77
C PHE A 229 -6.49 0.43 -16.68
N SER A 230 -5.71 -0.50 -16.14
CA SER A 230 -4.78 -1.33 -16.93
C SER A 230 -5.47 -2.19 -18.00
N HIS A 231 -6.76 -2.47 -17.85
CA HIS A 231 -7.54 -3.28 -18.80
C HIS A 231 -8.24 -2.45 -19.88
N HIS A 232 -8.28 -1.13 -19.71
CA HIS A 232 -9.18 -0.27 -20.49
C HIS A 232 -8.47 0.91 -21.15
N LEU A 233 -7.30 1.31 -20.67
CA LEU A 233 -6.48 2.29 -21.36
C LEU A 233 -5.85 1.69 -22.62
N PRO A 234 -5.71 2.47 -23.70
CA PRO A 234 -4.92 2.08 -24.86
C PRO A 234 -3.49 1.72 -24.47
N GLU A 235 -2.87 0.78 -25.21
CA GLU A 235 -1.45 0.42 -25.02
C GLU A 235 -0.50 1.62 -25.12
N THR A 236 -0.90 2.66 -25.85
CA THR A 236 -0.13 3.90 -26.00
C THR A 236 -0.23 4.85 -24.82
N GLU A 237 -1.15 4.63 -23.89
CA GLU A 237 -1.39 5.49 -22.71
C GLU A 237 -1.11 4.77 -21.39
N ILE A 238 -1.14 3.43 -21.41
CA ILE A 238 -0.94 2.62 -20.21
C ILE A 238 0.52 2.74 -19.71
N THR A 239 0.69 3.13 -18.45
CA THR A 239 1.97 3.11 -17.73
C THR A 239 2.00 2.01 -16.68
N GLY A 240 3.18 1.46 -16.43
CA GLY A 240 3.46 0.70 -15.20
C GLY A 240 3.40 1.57 -13.93
N CYS A 241 3.57 0.95 -12.77
CA CYS A 241 3.54 1.65 -11.47
C CYS A 241 4.54 1.12 -10.44
N CYS A 242 5.26 0.04 -10.73
CA CYS A 242 6.07 -0.67 -9.74
C CYS A 242 7.56 -0.30 -9.84
N VAL A 243 8.20 0.00 -8.71
CA VAL A 243 9.64 0.31 -8.60
C VAL A 243 10.57 -0.74 -9.22
N THR A 244 10.12 -2.00 -9.33
CA THR A 244 10.93 -3.08 -9.92
C THR A 244 10.83 -3.15 -11.45
N SER A 245 10.00 -2.29 -12.06
CA SER A 245 9.89 -2.21 -13.52
C SER A 245 11.20 -1.66 -14.09
N PRO A 246 11.85 -2.36 -15.04
CA PRO A 246 13.21 -2.01 -15.49
C PRO A 246 13.24 -0.92 -16.56
N HIS A 247 12.09 -0.52 -17.08
CA HIS A 247 11.97 0.26 -18.31
C HIS A 247 11.50 1.71 -18.09
N PHE A 248 11.34 2.17 -16.85
CA PHE A 248 10.99 3.58 -16.63
C PHE A 248 12.21 4.48 -16.70
N GLU A 249 11.98 5.74 -17.06
CA GLU A 249 13.00 6.77 -17.17
C GLU A 249 12.72 7.94 -16.21
N GLU A 250 13.74 8.37 -15.47
CA GLU A 250 13.68 9.59 -14.66
C GLU A 250 14.03 10.81 -15.53
N ARG A 251 13.07 11.73 -15.69
CA ARG A 251 13.25 13.01 -16.40
C ARG A 251 12.78 14.14 -15.48
N ASN A 252 13.69 15.03 -15.09
CA ASN A 252 13.38 16.18 -14.22
C ASN A 252 12.61 15.82 -12.92
N ASN A 253 13.06 14.77 -12.21
CA ASN A 253 12.44 14.26 -10.96
C ASN A 253 11.02 13.69 -11.12
N VAL A 254 10.67 13.30 -12.34
CA VAL A 254 9.43 12.62 -12.69
C VAL A 254 9.79 11.31 -13.39
N VAL A 255 8.96 10.28 -13.22
CA VAL A 255 9.17 8.97 -13.83
C VAL A 255 8.22 8.77 -15.01
N TYR A 256 8.74 8.25 -16.11
CA TYR A 256 8.03 8.00 -17.37
C TYR A 256 8.11 6.54 -17.79
N ASP A 257 7.02 6.01 -18.35
CA ASP A 257 6.96 4.75 -19.07
C ASP A 257 6.86 5.07 -20.57
N GLY A 258 7.99 4.98 -21.27
CA GLY A 258 8.13 5.58 -22.61
C GLY A 258 7.95 7.09 -22.56
N GLU A 259 7.00 7.61 -23.33
CA GLU A 259 6.67 9.05 -23.34
C GLU A 259 5.59 9.45 -22.33
N ASN A 260 4.97 8.47 -21.67
CA ASN A 260 3.88 8.73 -20.74
C ASN A 260 4.39 8.87 -19.32
N ARG A 261 3.94 9.93 -18.66
CA ARG A 261 4.20 10.16 -17.25
C ARG A 261 3.44 9.14 -16.39
N LEU A 262 4.12 8.47 -15.46
CA LEU A 262 3.46 7.57 -14.52
C LEU A 262 2.40 8.32 -13.72
N THR A 263 1.28 7.65 -13.41
CA THR A 263 0.31 8.18 -12.44
C THR A 263 0.90 8.19 -11.04
N TYR A 264 1.52 7.09 -10.66
CA TYR A 264 2.18 6.92 -9.38
C TYR A 264 3.33 5.91 -9.51
N LEU A 265 4.31 6.03 -8.62
CA LEU A 265 5.37 5.04 -8.45
C LEU A 265 5.23 4.42 -7.06
N HIS A 266 5.08 3.10 -7.00
CA HIS A 266 4.96 2.34 -5.77
C HIS A 266 6.28 1.62 -5.48
N TYR A 267 6.90 1.92 -4.35
CA TYR A 267 8.12 1.27 -3.86
C TYR A 267 7.84 -0.09 -3.21
N ILE A 268 6.85 -0.82 -3.73
CA ILE A 268 6.37 -2.09 -3.22
C ILE A 268 7.53 -3.08 -3.02
N GLY A 269 7.54 -3.72 -1.85
CA GLY A 269 8.57 -4.70 -1.49
C GLY A 269 9.87 -4.09 -0.95
N LEU A 270 10.04 -2.77 -0.97
CA LEU A 270 11.15 -2.10 -0.29
C LEU A 270 10.80 -1.83 1.19
N SER A 271 11.68 -2.24 2.10
CA SER A 271 11.44 -2.07 3.53
C SER A 271 11.53 -0.60 3.96
N ALA A 272 10.71 -0.16 4.91
CA ALA A 272 10.79 1.19 5.45
C ALA A 272 12.19 1.57 5.99
N ASN A 273 12.87 0.61 6.63
CA ASN A 273 14.23 0.78 7.13
C ASN A 273 15.24 1.19 6.03
N LEU A 274 15.03 0.73 4.79
CA LEU A 274 15.85 1.12 3.64
C LEU A 274 15.85 2.64 3.45
N PHE A 275 14.68 3.26 3.49
CA PHE A 275 14.50 4.71 3.33
C PHE A 275 15.08 5.47 4.52
N THR A 276 14.86 4.99 5.74
CA THR A 276 15.45 5.60 6.95
C THR A 276 16.98 5.60 6.89
N ARG A 277 17.60 4.47 6.52
CA ARG A 277 19.06 4.38 6.38
C ARG A 277 19.60 5.31 5.30
N LEU A 278 18.91 5.39 4.17
CA LEU A 278 19.25 6.34 3.10
C LEU A 278 19.20 7.78 3.61
N CYS A 279 18.10 8.18 4.25
CA CYS A 279 17.90 9.53 4.77
C CYS A 279 18.89 9.89 5.90
N ASN A 280 19.39 8.88 6.63
CA ASN A 280 20.45 9.03 7.64
C ASN A 280 21.87 9.05 7.04
N GLY A 281 22.01 9.03 5.72
CA GLY A 281 23.29 9.23 5.03
C GLY A 281 24.02 7.96 4.61
N GLU A 282 23.42 6.77 4.78
CA GLU A 282 24.00 5.58 4.15
C GLU A 282 23.75 5.61 2.64
N ASN A 283 24.83 5.55 1.83
CA ASN A 283 24.71 5.52 0.38
C ASN A 283 24.21 4.15 -0.11
N ILE A 284 22.89 3.97 -0.08
CA ILE A 284 22.20 2.78 -0.56
C ILE A 284 21.58 3.08 -1.91
N ASP A 285 21.69 2.16 -2.85
CA ASP A 285 21.14 2.27 -4.19
C ASP A 285 19.95 1.34 -4.37
N PHE A 286 18.87 1.88 -4.92
CA PHE A 286 17.64 1.20 -5.31
C PHE A 286 16.97 1.98 -6.47
N PRO A 287 16.11 1.35 -7.28
CA PRO A 287 15.55 2.02 -8.45
C PRO A 287 14.77 3.28 -8.07
N TYR A 288 14.93 4.35 -8.86
CA TYR A 288 14.25 5.63 -8.67
C TYR A 288 14.54 6.30 -7.31
N ARG A 289 15.73 6.05 -6.74
CA ARG A 289 16.19 6.67 -5.49
C ARG A 289 16.29 8.18 -5.58
N GLU A 290 16.75 8.72 -6.71
CA GLU A 290 16.94 10.17 -6.85
C GLU A 290 15.58 10.89 -6.89
N THR A 291 14.57 10.31 -7.55
CA THR A 291 13.18 10.78 -7.47
C THR A 291 12.65 10.76 -6.03
N PHE A 292 12.85 9.66 -5.29
CA PHE A 292 12.46 9.60 -3.86
C PHE A 292 13.12 10.74 -3.06
N LEU A 293 14.44 10.89 -3.17
CA LEU A 293 15.19 11.93 -2.45
C LEU A 293 14.77 13.34 -2.85
N HIS A 294 14.41 13.56 -4.12
CA HIS A 294 13.87 14.84 -4.57
C HIS A 294 12.59 15.20 -3.81
N TYR A 295 11.58 14.33 -3.81
CA TYR A 295 10.33 14.62 -3.11
C TYR A 295 10.51 14.64 -1.60
N ARG A 296 11.32 13.73 -1.02
CA ARG A 296 11.58 13.71 0.42
C ARG A 296 12.14 15.04 0.95
N TYR A 297 13.04 15.66 0.19
CA TYR A 297 13.74 16.88 0.57
C TYR A 297 13.26 18.11 -0.22
N LEU A 298 12.05 18.08 -0.79
CA LEU A 298 11.52 19.15 -1.65
C LEU A 298 11.62 20.53 -0.99
N HIS A 299 11.18 20.61 0.27
CA HIS A 299 11.15 21.86 1.05
C HIS A 299 12.39 22.07 1.94
N GLU A 300 13.30 21.09 1.97
CA GLU A 300 14.51 21.12 2.80
C GLU A 300 15.73 20.58 2.01
N PRO A 301 16.01 21.11 0.80
CA PRO A 301 17.03 20.55 -0.09
C PRO A 301 18.43 20.56 0.52
N GLU A 302 18.71 21.50 1.44
CA GLU A 302 19.95 21.59 2.20
C GLU A 302 20.15 20.43 3.19
N LYS A 303 19.07 19.76 3.62
CA LYS A 303 19.12 18.59 4.50
C LYS A 303 19.29 17.28 3.73
N ARG A 304 19.23 17.29 2.39
CA ARG A 304 19.45 16.10 1.56
C ARG A 304 20.85 15.52 1.83
N PRO A 305 20.98 14.21 2.12
CA PRO A 305 22.26 13.59 2.38
C PRO A 305 23.25 13.75 1.22
N LYS A 306 24.49 14.13 1.56
CA LYS A 306 25.62 14.19 0.63
C LYS A 306 26.43 12.90 0.75
N PHE A 307 26.23 12.00 -0.20
CA PHE A 307 26.94 10.72 -0.18
C PHE A 307 28.39 10.88 -0.65
N THR A 308 29.34 10.43 0.16
CA THR A 308 30.79 10.48 -0.14
C THR A 308 31.39 9.12 -0.47
N THR A 309 30.63 8.05 -0.25
CA THR A 309 31.03 6.66 -0.48
C THR A 309 30.41 6.11 -1.77
N LYS A 310 30.83 4.93 -2.23
CA LYS A 310 30.17 4.25 -3.34
C LYS A 310 28.80 3.70 -2.92
N PRO A 311 27.79 3.75 -3.81
CA PRO A 311 26.48 3.17 -3.53
C PRO A 311 26.58 1.66 -3.26
N LYS A 312 25.88 1.20 -2.23
CA LYS A 312 25.67 -0.22 -1.94
C LYS A 312 24.31 -0.63 -2.47
N ALA A 313 24.24 -1.70 -3.25
CA ALA A 313 22.96 -2.24 -3.69
C ALA A 313 22.09 -2.65 -2.48
N TYR A 314 20.83 -2.23 -2.46
CA TYR A 314 19.88 -2.55 -1.38
C TYR A 314 19.65 -4.05 -1.18
N ASN A 315 19.81 -4.82 -2.25
CA ASN A 315 19.62 -6.27 -2.31
C ASN A 315 20.96 -7.05 -2.37
N ALA A 316 22.07 -6.42 -1.96
CA ALA A 316 23.38 -7.08 -1.99
C ALA A 316 23.34 -8.40 -1.19
N PRO A 317 23.83 -9.52 -1.75
CA PRO A 317 23.86 -10.78 -1.05
C PRO A 317 24.71 -10.65 0.23
N PRO A 318 24.38 -11.39 1.30
CA PRO A 318 25.15 -11.33 2.53
C PRO A 318 26.61 -11.70 2.25
N SER A 319 27.53 -10.93 2.84
CA SER A 319 28.98 -11.14 2.67
C SER A 319 29.39 -12.55 3.11
N PHE A 320 30.55 -13.02 2.66
CA PHE A 320 31.06 -14.34 3.06
C PHE A 320 31.21 -14.47 4.58
N THR A 321 31.69 -13.42 5.26
CA THR A 321 31.77 -13.37 6.73
C THR A 321 30.39 -13.39 7.39
N THR A 322 29.41 -12.68 6.83
CA THR A 322 28.00 -12.73 7.28
C THR A 322 27.42 -14.15 7.15
N LYS A 323 27.71 -14.84 6.04
CA LYS A 323 27.29 -16.24 5.81
C LYS A 323 27.95 -17.19 6.82
N VAL A 324 29.25 -17.02 7.11
CA VAL A 324 29.99 -17.82 8.09
C VAL A 324 29.49 -17.58 9.51
N LEU A 325 29.28 -16.33 9.92
CA LEU A 325 28.75 -16.00 11.26
C LEU A 325 27.32 -16.52 11.45
N ARG A 326 26.45 -16.42 10.43
CA ARG A 326 25.11 -17.05 10.45
C ARG A 326 25.19 -18.57 10.58
N LYS A 327 26.11 -19.22 9.87
CA LYS A 327 26.34 -20.67 9.96
C LYS A 327 26.85 -21.10 11.34
N LEU A 328 27.53 -20.20 12.07
CA LEU A 328 28.04 -20.42 13.41
C LEU A 328 27.06 -20.00 14.53
N GLY A 329 25.84 -19.57 14.20
CA GLY A 329 24.84 -19.14 15.19
C GLY A 329 25.20 -17.84 15.92
N LEU A 330 26.21 -17.11 15.44
CA LEU A 330 26.66 -15.87 16.04
C LEU A 330 25.82 -14.70 15.52
N LYS A 331 25.22 -13.93 16.44
CA LYS A 331 24.49 -12.71 16.08
C LYS A 331 25.44 -11.71 15.46
N ILE A 332 25.08 -11.24 14.28
CA ILE A 332 25.77 -10.15 13.61
C ILE A 332 25.25 -8.87 14.26
N GLY A 333 26.14 -8.11 14.89
CA GLY A 333 25.83 -6.82 15.50
C GLY A 333 25.20 -5.89 14.47
N VAL A 334 24.19 -5.14 14.93
CA VAL A 334 23.41 -4.16 14.16
C VAL A 334 24.30 -3.08 13.57
#